data_AF-A0A935MPN7-F1
#
_entry.id   AF-A0A935MPN7-F1
#
_cell.length_a   1.000
_cell.length_b   1.000
_cell.length_c   1.000
_cell.angle_alpha   90.00
_cell.angle_beta   90.00
_cell.angle_gamma   90.00
#
_symmetry.space_group_name_H-M   'P 1'
#
loop_
_entity.id
_entity.type
_entity.pdbx_description
1 polymer ?
#
loop_
_entity_poly.entity_id
_entity_poly.type
_entity_poly.pdbx_seq_one_letter_code
_entity_poly.pdbx_strand_id
1 'polypeptide(L)'
;MRHWLALPLVLLAFSATADVYKCRQPNGSTEISNSPCTGGSSTVKTVADDVVSEENRRQAERNIEQMRIDAEKLEATRRADQAIERKQQEEQRQQQASGPSPSTIQDCLRTLDRMALDAARRAELEATCRSKGSVEPVYVPVPYYAGPTYVRPHRPLPPQTKPPQTKPEPLPEPSYPLRPLNPPGKTNSAYTPPPGNFQAR
;
A
#
# COMPACT_ATOMS: atom_id res chain seq x y z
N MET A 1 -61.32 37.38 -11.74
CA MET A 1 -59.92 37.74 -11.44
C MET A 1 -59.83 38.55 -10.12
N ARG A 2 -60.35 38.03 -8.98
CA ARG A 2 -60.41 38.82 -7.73
C ARG A 2 -60.35 37.97 -6.44
N HIS A 3 -59.78 36.76 -6.53
CA HIS A 3 -59.62 35.85 -5.37
C HIS A 3 -58.17 35.36 -5.19
N TRP A 4 -57.23 35.85 -6.01
CA TRP A 4 -55.83 35.40 -5.99
C TRP A 4 -54.90 36.22 -5.07
N LEU A 5 -55.44 37.19 -4.33
CA LEU A 5 -54.68 38.00 -3.38
C LEU A 5 -55.06 37.76 -1.90
N ALA A 6 -56.06 36.93 -1.63
CA ALA A 6 -56.49 36.65 -0.26
C ALA A 6 -55.68 35.52 0.42
N LEU A 7 -55.04 34.65 -0.36
CA LEU A 7 -54.30 33.50 0.18
C LEU A 7 -52.98 33.85 0.91
N PRO A 8 -52.15 34.82 0.46
CA PRO A 8 -50.89 35.10 1.14
C PRO A 8 -51.07 35.87 2.47
N LEU A 9 -52.20 36.56 2.67
CA LEU A 9 -52.45 37.33 3.89
C LEU A 9 -52.86 36.44 5.09
N VAL A 10 -53.46 35.27 4.83
CA VAL A 10 -53.90 34.33 5.87
C VAL A 10 -52.72 33.55 6.50
N LEU A 11 -51.61 33.39 5.78
CA LEU A 11 -50.43 32.65 6.25
C LEU A 11 -49.58 33.42 7.27
N LEU A 12 -49.66 34.76 7.29
CA LEU A 12 -48.95 35.60 8.28
C LEU A 12 -49.64 35.64 9.65
N ALA A 13 -50.88 35.16 9.76
CA ALA A 13 -51.65 35.15 11.02
C ALA A 13 -51.43 33.89 11.87
N PHE A 14 -50.70 32.88 11.37
CA PHE A 14 -50.45 31.60 12.04
C PHE A 14 -49.00 31.46 12.51
N SER A 15 -48.43 32.48 13.15
CA SER A 15 -47.26 32.26 14.02
C SER A 15 -47.75 31.52 15.27
N ALA A 16 -47.80 30.20 15.20
CA ALA A 16 -48.13 29.35 16.35
C ALA A 16 -46.96 29.37 17.33
N THR A 17 -47.02 30.25 18.33
CA THR A 17 -46.14 30.19 19.50
C THR A 17 -46.57 28.99 20.33
N ALA A 18 -45.74 27.94 20.37
CA ALA A 18 -46.05 26.71 21.08
C ALA A 18 -45.60 26.85 22.54
N ASP A 19 -46.42 27.50 23.37
CA ASP A 19 -46.15 27.58 24.80
C ASP A 19 -46.34 26.20 25.45
N VAL A 20 -45.30 25.72 26.13
CA VAL A 20 -45.35 24.47 26.90
C VAL A 20 -45.74 24.79 28.35
N TYR A 21 -46.90 24.30 28.79
CA TYR A 21 -47.45 24.57 30.11
C TYR A 21 -47.18 23.40 31.07
N LYS A 22 -46.57 23.71 32.22
CA LYS A 22 -46.49 22.75 33.33
C LYS A 22 -47.73 22.89 34.23
N CYS A 23 -48.65 21.93 34.14
CA CYS A 23 -49.89 21.90 34.90
C CYS A 23 -49.73 21.05 36.16
N ARG A 24 -50.08 21.60 37.33
CA ARG A 24 -50.17 20.81 38.56
C ARG A 24 -51.61 20.33 38.76
N GLN A 25 -51.83 19.03 38.68
CA GLN A 25 -53.14 18.42 38.91
C GLN A 25 -53.53 18.44 40.39
N PRO A 26 -54.84 18.35 40.71
CA PRO A 26 -55.34 18.39 42.08
C PRO A 26 -54.87 17.21 42.97
N ASN A 27 -54.40 16.12 42.37
CA ASN A 27 -53.76 14.98 43.04
C ASN A 27 -52.27 15.23 43.40
N GLY A 28 -51.70 16.37 43.02
CA GLY A 28 -50.30 16.74 43.26
C GLY A 28 -49.31 16.35 42.15
N SER A 29 -49.71 15.62 41.11
CA SER A 29 -48.83 15.31 39.96
C SER A 29 -48.67 16.50 39.02
N THR A 30 -47.54 16.58 38.31
CA THR A 30 -47.31 17.62 37.30
C THR A 30 -47.26 17.01 35.91
N GLU A 31 -48.09 17.53 35.00
CA GLU A 31 -48.14 17.13 33.60
C GLU A 31 -47.66 18.27 32.71
N ILE A 32 -46.92 17.94 31.65
CA ILE A 32 -46.47 18.89 30.64
C ILE A 32 -47.47 18.83 29.50
N SER A 33 -48.24 19.89 29.31
CA SER A 33 -49.24 19.99 28.26
C SER A 33 -48.90 21.11 27.29
N ASN A 34 -49.13 20.88 26.00
CA ASN A 34 -49.03 21.91 24.95
C ASN A 34 -50.32 22.76 24.85
N SER A 35 -51.23 22.62 25.82
CA SER A 35 -52.48 23.38 25.93
C SER A 35 -52.61 24.00 27.32
N PRO A 36 -53.30 25.15 27.46
CA PRO A 36 -53.46 25.78 28.75
C PRO A 36 -54.15 24.83 29.73
N CYS A 37 -53.65 24.80 30.96
CA CYS A 37 -54.13 23.92 32.01
C CYS A 37 -55.64 24.07 32.21
N THR A 38 -56.38 22.96 32.16
CA THR A 38 -57.84 22.96 32.31
C THR A 38 -58.26 23.41 33.72
N GLY A 39 -59.44 24.04 33.80
CA GLY A 39 -59.95 24.70 35.02
C GLY A 39 -59.91 23.79 36.25
N GLY A 40 -58.97 24.07 37.16
CA GLY A 40 -58.70 23.27 38.36
C GLY A 40 -57.22 22.97 38.60
N SER A 41 -56.34 23.24 37.63
CA SER A 41 -54.88 23.07 37.75
C SER A 41 -54.13 24.41 37.62
N SER A 42 -53.15 24.67 38.50
CA SER A 42 -52.36 25.91 38.46
C SER A 42 -51.20 25.80 37.47
N THR A 43 -51.07 26.76 36.56
CA THR A 43 -49.92 26.93 35.67
C THR A 43 -48.69 27.33 36.48
N VAL A 44 -47.66 26.48 36.53
CA VAL A 44 -46.49 26.73 37.40
C VAL A 44 -45.44 27.60 36.70
N LYS A 45 -45.15 27.37 35.41
CA LYS A 45 -44.30 28.23 34.57
C LYS A 45 -44.61 28.00 33.09
N THR A 46 -44.63 29.08 32.31
CA THR A 46 -44.58 29.06 30.85
C THR A 46 -43.13 29.34 30.45
N VAL A 47 -42.49 28.40 29.77
CA VAL A 47 -41.22 28.67 29.09
C VAL A 47 -41.61 29.09 27.68
N ALA A 48 -41.53 30.38 27.39
CA ALA A 48 -41.71 30.87 26.03
C ALA A 48 -40.52 30.38 25.18
N ASP A 49 -40.77 30.03 23.93
CA ASP A 49 -39.70 29.77 22.98
C ASP A 49 -38.80 31.02 22.89
N ASP A 50 -37.52 30.87 23.23
CA ASP A 50 -36.55 31.94 23.12
C ASP A 50 -36.40 32.30 21.63
N VAL A 51 -36.97 33.44 21.25
CA VAL A 51 -36.86 33.97 19.89
C VAL A 51 -35.40 34.33 19.65
N VAL A 52 -34.68 33.46 18.95
CA VAL A 52 -33.29 33.69 18.55
C VAL A 52 -33.25 34.98 17.72
N SER A 53 -32.46 35.95 18.15
CA SER A 53 -32.30 37.19 17.39
C SER A 53 -31.69 36.90 16.01
N GLU A 54 -32.10 37.65 15.00
CA GLU A 54 -31.58 37.49 13.63
C GLU A 54 -30.05 37.65 13.55
N GLU A 55 -29.43 38.43 14.45
CA GLU A 55 -27.98 38.53 14.53
C GLU A 55 -27.33 37.24 15.03
N ASN A 56 -27.90 36.60 16.06
CA ASN A 56 -27.42 35.31 16.56
C ASN A 56 -27.54 34.23 15.47
N ARG A 57 -28.62 34.26 14.69
CA ARG A 57 -28.81 33.36 13.54
C ARG A 57 -27.72 33.54 12.50
N ARG A 58 -27.46 34.78 12.07
CA ARG A 58 -26.40 35.09 11.09
C ARG A 58 -25.01 34.73 11.60
N GLN A 59 -24.75 34.95 12.89
CA GLN A 59 -23.49 34.58 13.49
C GLN A 59 -23.31 33.05 13.54
N ALA A 60 -24.37 32.32 13.86
CA ALA A 60 -24.36 30.86 13.82
C ALA A 60 -24.09 30.34 12.39
N GLU A 61 -24.71 30.93 11.36
CA GLU A 61 -24.46 30.60 9.96
C GLU A 61 -22.98 30.83 9.57
N ARG A 62 -22.39 31.97 9.96
CA ARG A 62 -20.96 32.26 9.73
C ARG A 62 -20.05 31.25 10.44
N ASN A 63 -20.37 30.90 11.69
CA ASN A 63 -19.58 29.95 12.45
C ASN A 63 -19.64 28.55 11.83
N ILE A 64 -20.81 28.12 11.33
CA ILE A 64 -20.95 26.84 10.63
C ILE A 64 -20.10 26.84 9.36
N GLU A 65 -20.10 27.94 8.61
CA GLU A 65 -19.29 28.04 7.40
C GLU A 65 -17.78 27.97 7.71
N GLN A 66 -17.32 28.65 8.76
CA GLN A 66 -15.93 28.56 9.22
C GLN A 66 -15.56 27.12 9.63
N MET A 67 -16.42 26.45 10.41
CA MET A 67 -16.20 25.06 10.80
C MET A 67 -16.12 24.12 9.59
N ARG A 68 -16.90 24.37 8.53
CA ARG A 68 -16.83 23.58 7.29
C ARG A 68 -15.50 23.75 6.57
N ILE A 69 -15.05 24.99 6.41
CA ILE A 69 -13.76 25.30 5.78
C ILE A 69 -12.61 24.65 6.56
N ASP A 70 -12.64 24.76 7.89
CA ASP A 70 -11.62 24.16 8.74
C ASP A 70 -11.63 22.62 8.67
N ALA A 71 -12.82 22.01 8.64
CA ALA A 71 -12.96 20.57 8.47
C ALA A 71 -12.41 20.10 7.11
N GLU A 72 -12.74 20.79 6.02
CA GLU A 72 -12.23 20.47 4.69
C GLU A 72 -10.70 20.58 4.64
N LYS A 73 -10.14 21.65 5.23
CA LYS A 73 -8.69 21.83 5.31
C LYS A 73 -8.00 20.70 6.07
N LEU A 74 -8.56 20.29 7.22
CA LEU A 74 -8.02 19.18 8.02
C LEU A 74 -8.15 17.83 7.30
N GLU A 75 -9.23 17.61 6.57
CA GLU A 75 -9.36 16.41 5.73
C GLU A 75 -8.34 16.40 4.59
N ALA A 76 -8.13 17.55 3.93
CA ALA A 76 -7.15 17.67 2.88
C ALA A 76 -5.72 17.39 3.38
N THR A 77 -5.34 17.92 4.54
CA THR A 77 -4.03 17.63 5.14
C THR A 77 -3.89 16.16 5.49
N ARG A 78 -4.90 15.54 6.13
CA ARG A 78 -4.87 14.10 6.44
C ARG A 78 -4.71 13.24 5.18
N ARG A 79 -5.39 13.59 4.08
CA ARG A 79 -5.26 12.85 2.81
C ARG A 79 -3.86 13.01 2.22
N ALA A 80 -3.27 14.20 2.32
CA ALA A 80 -1.90 14.43 1.88
C ALA A 80 -0.89 13.63 2.71
N ASP A 81 -1.02 13.64 4.04
CA ASP A 81 -0.15 12.89 4.96
C ASP A 81 -0.27 11.38 4.71
N GLN A 82 -1.49 10.86 4.57
CA GLN A 82 -1.71 9.45 4.24
C GLN A 82 -1.11 9.06 2.89
N ALA A 83 -1.13 9.95 1.89
CA ALA A 83 -0.50 9.69 0.60
C ALA A 83 1.03 9.64 0.72
N ILE A 84 1.63 10.48 1.58
CA ILE A 84 3.07 10.45 1.88
C ILE A 84 3.42 9.16 2.63
N GLU A 85 2.67 8.80 3.66
CA GLU A 85 2.88 7.55 4.42
C GLU A 85 2.80 6.32 3.52
N ARG A 86 1.82 6.27 2.61
CA ARG A 86 1.71 5.18 1.63
C ARG A 86 2.95 5.10 0.74
N LYS A 87 3.42 6.23 0.21
CA LYS A 87 4.65 6.27 -0.59
C LYS A 87 5.86 5.80 0.21
N GLN A 88 6.01 6.25 1.46
CA GLN A 88 7.10 5.80 2.34
C GLN A 88 7.01 4.31 2.65
N GLN A 89 5.80 3.77 2.88
CA GLN A 89 5.61 2.34 3.09
C GLN A 89 5.92 1.53 1.83
N GLU A 90 5.53 2.02 0.65
CA GLU A 90 5.87 1.40 -0.62
C GLU A 90 7.38 1.43 -0.87
N GLU A 91 8.05 2.56 -0.62
CA GLU A 91 9.51 2.68 -0.70
C GLU A 91 10.22 1.74 0.28
N GLN A 92 9.77 1.67 1.53
CA GLN A 92 10.31 0.73 2.52
C GLN A 92 10.07 -0.73 2.10
N ARG A 93 8.89 -1.06 1.57
CA ARG A 93 8.61 -2.40 1.04
C ARG A 93 9.47 -2.73 -0.16
N GLN A 94 9.70 -1.78 -1.08
CA GLN A 94 10.59 -1.95 -2.22
C GLN A 94 12.05 -2.12 -1.77
N GLN A 95 12.51 -1.34 -0.79
CA GLN A 95 13.84 -1.50 -0.19
C GLN A 95 13.99 -2.84 0.52
N GLN A 96 12.98 -3.30 1.26
CA GLN A 96 12.99 -4.63 1.89
C GLN A 96 12.91 -5.77 0.86
N ALA A 97 12.20 -5.57 -0.25
CA ALA A 97 12.07 -6.57 -1.31
C ALA A 97 13.31 -6.63 -2.23
N SER A 98 14.02 -5.51 -2.39
CA SER A 98 15.23 -5.43 -3.21
C SER A 98 16.52 -5.67 -2.43
N GLY A 99 16.48 -5.49 -1.10
CA GLY A 99 17.61 -5.77 -0.22
C GLY A 99 17.74 -7.26 0.12
N PRO A 100 18.93 -7.68 0.59
CA PRO A 100 19.12 -9.03 1.10
C PRO A 100 18.25 -9.26 2.35
N SER A 101 17.60 -10.43 2.42
CA SER A 101 16.78 -10.80 3.57
C SER A 101 17.64 -10.90 4.84
N PRO A 102 17.06 -10.68 6.04
CA PRO A 102 17.82 -10.78 7.28
C PRO A 102 18.44 -12.17 7.49
N SER A 103 17.80 -13.23 6.98
CA SER A 103 18.35 -14.58 7.04
C SER A 103 19.57 -14.77 6.14
N THR A 104 19.57 -14.22 4.92
CA THR A 104 20.74 -14.35 4.03
C THR A 104 21.94 -13.57 4.56
N ILE A 105 21.71 -12.41 5.19
CA ILE A 105 22.78 -11.67 5.88
C ILE A 105 23.38 -12.53 7.00
N GLN A 106 22.56 -13.17 7.84
CA GLN A 106 23.04 -14.02 8.94
C GLN A 106 23.81 -15.23 8.42
N ASP A 107 23.33 -15.90 7.37
CA ASP A 107 24.01 -17.03 6.75
C ASP A 107 25.37 -16.62 6.18
N CYS A 108 25.45 -15.44 5.55
CA CYS A 108 26.69 -14.86 5.05
C CYS A 108 27.69 -14.56 6.17
N LEU A 109 27.26 -13.98 7.28
CA LEU A 109 28.13 -13.76 8.43
C LEU A 109 28.64 -15.09 9.02
N ARG A 110 27.77 -16.09 9.09
CA ARG A 110 28.12 -17.43 9.60
C ARG A 110 29.14 -18.15 8.71
N THR A 111 29.15 -17.91 7.39
CA THR A 111 30.19 -18.44 6.51
C THR A 111 31.50 -17.70 6.69
N LEU A 112 31.50 -16.37 6.88
CA LEU A 112 32.69 -15.60 7.24
C LEU A 112 33.34 -16.09 8.54
N ASP A 113 32.54 -16.41 9.55
CA ASP A 113 33.02 -16.91 10.85
C ASP A 113 33.77 -18.25 10.73
N ARG A 114 33.45 -19.05 9.71
CA ARG A 114 34.10 -20.35 9.44
C ARG A 114 35.39 -20.22 8.65
N MET A 115 35.61 -19.08 7.99
CA MET A 115 36.81 -18.82 7.22
C MET A 115 37.87 -18.18 8.12
N ALA A 116 39.09 -18.73 8.11
CA ALA A 116 40.21 -18.16 8.85
C ALA A 116 40.74 -16.91 8.12
N LEU A 117 40.04 -15.79 8.30
CA LEU A 117 40.36 -14.49 7.71
C LEU A 117 41.00 -13.58 8.74
N ASP A 118 41.93 -12.72 8.29
CA ASP A 118 42.48 -11.65 9.12
C ASP A 118 41.38 -10.64 9.50
N ALA A 119 41.51 -10.02 10.68
CA ALA A 119 40.50 -9.12 11.24
C ALA A 119 40.10 -7.97 10.30
N ALA A 120 41.08 -7.38 9.59
CA ALA A 120 40.81 -6.33 8.62
C ALA A 120 40.00 -6.84 7.41
N ARG A 121 40.36 -8.01 6.88
CA ARG A 121 39.67 -8.60 5.73
C ARG A 121 38.27 -9.05 6.09
N ARG A 122 38.09 -9.57 7.31
CA ARG A 122 36.78 -9.94 7.84
C ARG A 122 35.86 -8.73 7.93
N ALA A 123 36.31 -7.59 8.45
CA ALA A 123 35.50 -6.39 8.56
C ALA A 123 35.00 -5.88 7.19
N GLU A 124 35.83 -5.93 6.14
CA GLU A 124 35.43 -5.59 4.77
C GLU A 124 34.31 -6.51 4.25
N LEU A 125 34.47 -7.82 4.45
CA LEU A 125 33.52 -8.81 3.96
C LEU A 125 32.22 -8.79 4.77
N GLU A 126 32.26 -8.46 6.07
CA GLU A 126 31.05 -8.28 6.89
C GLU A 126 30.20 -7.10 6.41
N ALA A 127 30.83 -5.97 6.03
CA ALA A 127 30.13 -4.84 5.40
C ALA A 127 29.49 -5.24 4.07
N THR A 128 30.15 -6.14 3.33
CA THR A 128 29.65 -6.68 2.06
C THR A 128 28.45 -7.62 2.30
N CYS A 129 28.50 -8.48 3.32
CA CYS A 129 27.36 -9.30 3.73
C CYS A 129 26.14 -8.45 4.11
N ARG A 130 26.33 -7.34 4.85
CA ARG A 130 25.20 -6.48 5.26
C ARG A 130 24.56 -5.73 4.09
N SER A 131 25.33 -5.41 3.05
CA SER A 131 24.85 -4.66 1.89
C SER A 131 24.32 -5.55 0.76
N LYS A 132 24.96 -6.69 0.49
CA LYS A 132 24.63 -7.58 -0.64
C LYS A 132 24.08 -8.94 -0.21
N GLY A 133 24.21 -9.34 1.05
CA GLY A 133 23.77 -10.66 1.56
C GLY A 133 24.62 -11.83 1.06
N SER A 134 25.72 -11.56 0.36
CA SER A 134 26.62 -12.57 -0.21
C SER A 134 28.03 -11.99 -0.32
N VAL A 135 29.02 -12.86 -0.17
CA VAL A 135 30.43 -12.55 -0.36
C VAL A 135 30.94 -13.42 -1.50
N GLU A 136 31.43 -12.77 -2.56
CA GLU A 136 32.14 -13.47 -3.62
C GLU A 136 33.54 -13.81 -3.10
N PRO A 137 33.91 -15.10 -2.98
CA PRO A 137 35.23 -15.45 -2.48
C PRO A 137 36.26 -15.03 -3.52
N VAL A 138 37.04 -13.99 -3.21
CA VAL A 138 38.24 -13.66 -3.98
C VAL A 138 39.22 -14.81 -3.79
N TYR A 139 39.35 -15.66 -4.81
CA TYR A 139 40.25 -16.81 -4.83
C TYR A 139 41.69 -16.29 -4.74
N VAL A 140 42.28 -16.37 -3.55
CA VAL A 140 43.73 -16.19 -3.39
C VAL A 140 44.36 -17.51 -3.83
N PRO A 141 45.17 -17.54 -4.91
CA PRO A 141 45.82 -18.77 -5.32
C PRO A 141 46.73 -19.26 -4.20
N VAL A 142 46.39 -20.40 -3.60
CA VAL A 142 47.29 -21.09 -2.68
C VAL A 142 48.49 -21.58 -3.51
N PRO A 143 49.74 -21.24 -3.15
CA PRO A 143 50.90 -21.72 -3.89
C PRO A 143 50.97 -23.24 -3.83
N TYR A 144 50.78 -23.88 -4.98
CA TYR A 144 50.92 -25.33 -5.13
C TYR A 144 52.42 -25.66 -5.15
N TYR A 145 52.93 -26.17 -4.03
CA TYR A 145 54.25 -26.80 -4.01
C TYR A 145 54.16 -28.14 -4.73
N ALA A 146 54.65 -28.18 -5.97
CA ALA A 146 54.84 -29.42 -6.71
C ALA A 146 55.91 -30.26 -5.99
N GLY A 147 55.47 -31.26 -5.22
CA GLY A 147 56.35 -32.30 -4.71
C GLY A 147 56.98 -33.10 -5.87
N PRO A 148 58.19 -33.64 -5.71
CA PRO A 148 58.86 -34.39 -6.77
C PRO A 148 58.03 -35.61 -7.16
N THR A 149 57.63 -35.67 -8.43
CA THR A 149 56.90 -36.82 -8.99
C THR A 149 57.88 -37.97 -9.23
N TYR A 150 57.58 -39.14 -8.66
CA TYR A 150 58.26 -40.37 -9.06
C TYR A 150 57.84 -40.70 -10.50
N VAL A 151 58.79 -40.60 -11.45
CA VAL A 151 58.60 -41.08 -12.81
C VAL A 151 58.59 -42.61 -12.78
N ARG A 152 57.43 -43.21 -12.99
CA ARG A 152 57.29 -44.67 -13.11
C ARG A 152 57.98 -45.11 -14.41
N PRO A 153 58.96 -46.03 -14.39
CA PRO A 153 59.60 -46.52 -15.62
C PRO A 153 58.55 -47.19 -16.52
N HIS A 154 58.44 -46.76 -17.76
CA HIS A 154 57.58 -47.43 -18.75
C HIS A 154 58.20 -48.78 -19.14
N ARG A 155 57.43 -49.86 -19.01
CA ARG A 155 57.77 -51.15 -19.63
C ARG A 155 57.64 -51.03 -21.15
N PRO A 156 58.55 -51.60 -21.95
CA PRO A 156 58.38 -51.69 -23.40
C PRO A 156 57.08 -52.43 -23.71
N LEU A 157 56.22 -51.84 -24.55
CA LEU A 157 55.03 -52.54 -25.06
C LEU A 157 55.48 -53.68 -25.99
N PRO A 158 54.84 -54.86 -25.92
CA PRO A 158 55.07 -55.90 -26.90
C PRO A 158 54.61 -55.44 -28.31
N PRO A 159 55.25 -55.94 -29.38
CA PRO A 159 54.92 -55.53 -30.74
C PRO A 159 53.46 -55.84 -31.07
N GLN A 160 52.72 -54.82 -31.50
CA GLN A 160 51.33 -54.97 -31.94
C GLN A 160 51.28 -55.76 -33.25
N THR A 161 50.64 -56.93 -33.22
CA THR A 161 50.15 -57.58 -34.44
C THR A 161 49.02 -56.75 -35.02
N LYS A 162 49.24 -56.12 -36.18
CA LYS A 162 48.19 -55.42 -36.94
C LYS A 162 47.07 -56.41 -37.31
N PRO A 163 45.80 -56.15 -36.94
CA PRO A 163 44.69 -56.79 -37.62
C PRO A 163 44.54 -56.23 -39.05
N PRO A 164 44.00 -57.03 -39.99
CA PRO A 164 43.84 -56.61 -41.38
C PRO A 164 42.92 -55.40 -41.50
N GLN A 165 43.36 -54.40 -42.28
CA GLN A 165 42.59 -53.19 -42.56
C GLN A 165 41.27 -53.56 -43.25
N THR A 166 40.17 -53.43 -42.51
CA THR A 166 38.84 -53.27 -43.10
C THR A 166 38.63 -51.78 -43.38
N LYS A 167 38.21 -51.52 -44.62
CA LYS A 167 37.91 -50.22 -45.24
C LYS A 167 37.18 -49.26 -44.29
N PRO A 168 37.49 -47.94 -44.30
CA PRO A 168 36.78 -46.98 -43.47
C PRO A 168 35.30 -46.88 -43.88
N GLU A 169 34.42 -47.12 -42.92
CA GLU A 169 33.01 -46.72 -43.00
C GLU A 169 32.95 -45.19 -42.84
N PRO A 170 32.26 -44.44 -43.72
CA PRO A 170 32.15 -43.00 -43.57
C PRO A 170 31.33 -42.67 -42.31
N LEU A 171 31.88 -41.76 -41.48
CA LEU A 171 31.22 -41.20 -40.31
C LEU A 171 29.83 -40.65 -40.68
N PRO A 172 28.78 -40.87 -39.88
CA PRO A 172 27.55 -40.11 -40.03
C PRO A 172 27.82 -38.64 -39.67
N GLU A 173 27.40 -37.72 -40.55
CA GLU A 173 27.48 -36.28 -40.31
C GLU A 173 26.75 -35.89 -39.01
N PRO A 174 27.27 -34.94 -38.21
CA PRO A 174 26.54 -34.41 -37.08
C PRO A 174 25.31 -33.65 -37.57
N SER A 175 24.12 -34.15 -37.23
CA SER A 175 22.86 -33.45 -37.43
C SER A 175 22.79 -32.25 -36.47
N TYR A 176 23.26 -31.09 -36.91
CA TYR A 176 22.92 -29.83 -36.24
C TYR A 176 21.43 -29.55 -36.51
N PRO A 177 20.60 -29.26 -35.48
CA PRO A 177 19.27 -28.76 -35.74
C PRO A 177 19.39 -27.38 -36.37
N LEU A 178 18.93 -27.28 -37.63
CA LEU A 178 18.68 -26.01 -38.29
C LEU A 178 17.77 -25.17 -37.40
N ARG A 179 18.31 -24.10 -36.82
CA ARG A 179 17.54 -23.05 -36.17
C ARG A 179 16.65 -22.42 -37.25
N PRO A 180 15.31 -22.39 -37.10
CA PRO A 180 14.47 -21.73 -38.09
C PRO A 180 14.83 -20.25 -38.15
N LEU A 181 15.22 -19.78 -39.34
CA LEU A 181 15.25 -18.35 -39.65
C LEU A 181 13.82 -17.84 -39.54
N ASN A 182 13.54 -17.03 -38.52
CA ASN A 182 12.29 -16.25 -38.48
C ASN A 182 12.26 -15.28 -39.67
N PRO A 183 11.17 -15.23 -40.45
CA PRO A 183 11.03 -14.22 -41.50
C PRO A 183 10.86 -12.82 -40.87
N PRO A 184 11.37 -11.76 -41.53
CA PRO A 184 11.16 -10.40 -41.06
C PRO A 184 9.73 -9.96 -41.39
N GLY A 185 9.06 -9.37 -40.40
CA GLY A 185 7.87 -8.57 -40.62
C GLY A 185 6.55 -9.30 -40.40
N LYS A 186 5.95 -9.01 -39.24
CA LYS A 186 4.54 -8.60 -39.10
C LYS A 186 4.37 -8.03 -37.69
N THR A 187 4.53 -6.71 -37.59
CA THR A 187 3.84 -5.91 -36.59
C THR A 187 2.36 -6.25 -36.70
N ASN A 188 1.76 -6.85 -35.66
CA ASN A 188 0.34 -6.84 -35.33
C ASN A 188 0.11 -7.77 -34.13
N SER A 189 0.48 -7.34 -32.94
CA SER A 189 -0.18 -7.81 -31.73
C SER A 189 -1.06 -6.68 -31.24
N ALA A 190 -2.30 -6.68 -31.73
CA ALA A 190 -3.39 -5.91 -31.16
C ALA A 190 -3.60 -6.43 -29.73
N TYR A 191 -3.01 -5.76 -28.74
CA TYR A 191 -3.44 -5.92 -27.36
C TYR A 191 -4.68 -5.03 -27.18
N THR A 192 -5.85 -5.65 -27.15
CA THR A 192 -7.10 -4.97 -26.80
C THR A 192 -7.23 -5.03 -25.27
N PRO A 193 -7.14 -3.90 -24.54
CA PRO A 193 -7.40 -3.91 -23.11
C PRO A 193 -8.90 -4.17 -22.83
N PRO A 194 -9.25 -4.84 -21.72
CA PRO A 194 -10.64 -5.06 -21.35
C PRO A 194 -11.35 -3.72 -21.05
N PRO A 195 -12.67 -3.61 -21.25
CA PRO A 195 -13.41 -2.38 -20.99
C PRO A 195 -13.47 -2.12 -19.48
N GLY A 196 -12.53 -1.33 -18.98
CA GLY A 196 -12.58 -0.76 -17.64
C GLY A 196 -13.51 0.45 -17.65
N ASN A 197 -14.63 0.35 -16.92
CA ASN A 197 -15.52 1.48 -16.63
C ASN A 197 -14.79 2.53 -15.80
N PHE A 198 -14.17 3.52 -16.44
CA PHE A 198 -13.74 4.74 -15.79
C PHE A 198 -14.75 5.85 -16.10
N GLN A 199 -15.63 6.15 -15.14
CA GLN A 199 -16.35 7.43 -15.10
C GLN A 199 -15.43 8.46 -14.44
N ALA A 200 -15.10 9.52 -15.17
CA ALA A 200 -14.44 10.69 -14.61
C ALA A 200 -15.40 11.42 -13.66
N ARG A 201 -14.92 11.72 -12.46
CA ARG A 201 -15.55 12.66 -11.53
C ARG A 201 -14.52 13.69 -11.12
#